data_AF-A0A1Y0EDK8-F1
#
_entry.id   AF-A0A1Y0EDK8-F1
#
_cell.length_a   1.000
_cell.length_b   1.000
_cell.length_c   1.000
_cell.angle_alpha   90.00
_cell.angle_beta   90.00
_cell.angle_gamma   90.00
#
_symmetry.space_group_name_H-M   'P 1'
#
loop_
_entity.id
_entity.type
_entity.pdbx_description
1 polymer ?
#
loop_
_entity_poly.entity_id
_entity_poly.type
_entity_poly.pdbx_seq_one_letter_code
_entity_poly.pdbx_strand_id
1 'polypeptide(L)'
;MDIAASVDRLISTLETFKASTPTVPNSQQRSEFDALFSDALSKLDQPNVVPVAVNAADIDNAPVTFQPNAVSFAAFQAADWLVDSQSDATAARPNMKEFMDATGASAANASELLYGVIGSNADLRDWSKIMSSGNPIDAARAATRQLYNSDKEYALVNHADYGTVRFVDTLAESSLSSKTVLSRSGNFADIATGADTRTTMAVSSTGLLLRGAGSTQEQIERTAWLFGFDAPEAAA
;
A
#
# COMPACT_ATOMS: atom_id res chain seq x y z
N MET A 1 -16.99 -0.38 -25.85
CA MET A 1 -16.82 0.67 -24.82
C MET A 1 -16.66 1.97 -25.57
N ASP A 2 -17.59 2.90 -25.38
CA ASP A 2 -17.61 4.16 -26.12
C ASP A 2 -16.66 5.15 -25.44
N ILE A 3 -15.54 5.44 -26.09
CA ILE A 3 -14.45 6.26 -25.55
C ILE A 3 -14.95 7.69 -25.28
N ALA A 4 -15.89 8.18 -26.09
CA ALA A 4 -16.52 9.48 -25.92
C ALA A 4 -17.27 9.57 -24.57
N ALA A 5 -18.04 8.55 -24.22
CA ALA A 5 -18.78 8.50 -22.95
C ALA A 5 -17.85 8.40 -21.72
N SER A 6 -16.64 7.87 -21.89
CA SER A 6 -15.63 7.83 -20.82
C SER A 6 -14.94 9.18 -20.62
N VAL A 7 -14.73 9.94 -21.70
CA VAL A 7 -14.14 11.29 -21.66
C VAL A 7 -15.14 12.28 -21.05
N ASP A 8 -16.42 12.21 -21.43
CA ASP A 8 -17.46 13.08 -20.87
C ASP A 8 -17.65 12.88 -19.36
N ARG A 9 -17.58 11.62 -18.89
CA ARG A 9 -17.60 11.34 -17.44
C ARG A 9 -16.39 11.91 -16.72
N LEU A 10 -15.21 11.85 -17.33
CA LEU A 10 -14.00 12.39 -16.74
C LEU A 10 -14.10 13.92 -16.60
N ILE A 11 -14.56 14.60 -17.65
CA ILE A 11 -14.77 16.06 -17.66
C ILE A 11 -15.79 16.45 -16.57
N SER A 12 -16.93 15.77 -16.50
CA SER A 12 -17.95 16.04 -15.50
C SER A 12 -17.47 15.82 -14.05
N THR A 13 -16.64 14.78 -13.83
CA THR A 13 -16.05 14.49 -12.51
C THR A 13 -15.05 15.57 -12.11
N LEU A 14 -14.27 16.08 -13.07
CA LEU A 14 -13.29 17.15 -12.86
C LEU A 14 -13.95 18.51 -12.58
N GLU A 15 -15.06 18.83 -13.25
CA GLU A 15 -15.85 20.04 -12.97
C GLU A 15 -16.50 19.99 -11.57
N THR A 16 -17.02 18.82 -11.19
CA THR A 16 -17.59 18.60 -9.85
C THR A 16 -16.52 18.75 -8.77
N PHE A 17 -15.32 18.24 -9.02
CA PHE A 17 -14.17 18.40 -8.12
C PHE A 17 -13.78 19.88 -7.96
N LYS A 18 -13.69 20.63 -9.07
CA LYS A 18 -13.43 22.08 -9.04
C LYS A 18 -14.45 22.84 -8.19
N ALA A 19 -15.74 22.52 -8.32
CA ALA A 19 -16.81 23.15 -7.53
C ALA A 19 -16.74 22.79 -6.02
N SER A 20 -16.12 21.66 -5.67
CA SER A 20 -16.02 21.17 -4.29
C SER A 20 -14.75 21.61 -3.54
N THR A 21 -13.80 22.26 -4.22
CA THR A 21 -12.58 22.74 -3.55
C THR A 21 -12.88 23.92 -2.62
N PRO A 22 -12.46 23.88 -1.34
CA PRO A 22 -12.68 24.97 -0.40
C PRO A 22 -11.97 26.24 -0.89
N THR A 23 -12.62 27.39 -0.72
CA THR A 23 -12.09 28.70 -1.10
C THR A 23 -10.71 28.94 -0.48
N VAL A 24 -9.68 28.82 -1.31
CA VAL A 24 -8.33 29.25 -0.98
C VAL A 24 -8.36 30.78 -0.81
N PRO A 25 -7.87 31.33 0.33
CA PRO A 25 -8.00 32.76 0.61
C PRO A 25 -7.11 33.67 -0.27
N ASN A 26 -6.22 33.09 -1.08
CA ASN A 26 -5.32 33.81 -1.97
C ASN A 26 -5.83 33.80 -3.43
N SER A 27 -6.16 34.99 -3.95
CA SER A 27 -6.66 35.18 -5.32
C SER A 27 -5.62 34.90 -6.41
N GLN A 28 -4.31 35.01 -6.12
CA GLN A 28 -3.25 34.68 -7.08
C GLN A 28 -3.15 33.16 -7.30
N GLN A 29 -3.10 32.38 -6.21
CA GLN A 29 -3.03 30.92 -6.29
C GLN A 29 -4.28 30.30 -6.94
N ARG A 30 -5.45 30.91 -6.74
CA ARG A 30 -6.68 30.49 -7.42
C ARG A 30 -6.63 30.76 -8.93
N SER A 31 -6.07 31.90 -9.33
CA SER A 31 -5.92 32.28 -10.75
C SER A 31 -4.88 31.41 -11.47
N GLU A 32 -3.79 31.05 -10.78
CA GLU A 32 -2.77 30.13 -11.29
C GLU A 32 -3.32 28.71 -11.43
N PHE A 33 -4.07 28.23 -10.43
CA PHE A 33 -4.77 26.95 -10.50
C PHE A 33 -5.80 26.91 -11.64
N ASP A 34 -6.61 27.97 -11.79
CA ASP A 34 -7.60 28.08 -12.87
C ASP A 34 -6.95 28.10 -14.26
N ALA A 35 -5.81 28.78 -14.41
CA ALA A 35 -5.06 28.81 -15.66
C ALA A 35 -4.44 27.44 -16.01
N LEU A 36 -3.83 26.76 -15.04
CA LEU A 36 -3.25 25.42 -15.21
C LEU A 36 -4.33 24.37 -15.51
N PHE A 37 -5.48 24.50 -14.87
CA PHE A 37 -6.61 23.60 -15.11
C PHE A 37 -7.21 23.80 -16.50
N SER A 38 -7.35 25.05 -16.96
CA SER A 38 -7.82 25.35 -18.31
C SER A 38 -6.84 24.88 -19.40
N ASP A 39 -5.53 25.00 -19.15
CA ASP A 39 -4.48 24.52 -20.06
C ASP A 39 -4.53 22.98 -20.20
N ALA A 40 -4.68 22.25 -19.09
CA ALA A 40 -4.81 20.80 -19.08
C ALA A 40 -6.05 20.31 -19.86
N LEU A 41 -7.19 20.98 -19.71
CA LEU A 41 -8.42 20.70 -20.46
C LEU A 41 -8.23 20.93 -21.98
N SER A 42 -7.53 22.01 -22.36
CA SER A 42 -7.28 22.32 -23.78
C SER A 42 -6.35 21.32 -24.48
N LYS A 43 -5.50 20.62 -23.72
CA LYS A 43 -4.56 19.62 -24.26
C LYS A 43 -5.18 18.23 -24.45
N LEU A 44 -6.34 17.96 -23.85
CA LEU A 44 -7.08 16.72 -24.06
C LEU A 44 -7.83 16.67 -25.40
N ASP A 45 -7.93 17.81 -26.09
CA ASP A 45 -8.63 17.96 -27.38
C ASP A 45 -7.71 17.75 -28.61
N GLN A 46 -6.43 17.39 -28.41
CA GLN A 46 -5.48 17.20 -29.51
C GLN A 46 -5.16 15.72 -29.79
N PRO A 47 -5.57 15.18 -30.96
CA PRO A 47 -5.29 13.79 -31.33
C PRO A 47 -3.95 13.67 -32.07
N ASN A 48 -2.85 13.45 -31.33
CA ASN A 48 -1.66 12.66 -31.73
C ASN A 48 -0.40 13.12 -30.99
N VAL A 49 0.27 12.23 -30.26
CA VAL A 49 1.69 12.40 -29.91
C VAL A 49 2.45 11.08 -30.14
N VAL A 50 3.42 11.13 -31.04
CA VAL A 50 4.39 10.06 -31.40
C VAL A 50 5.65 10.24 -30.53
N PRO A 51 6.33 9.17 -30.04
CA PRO A 51 7.52 9.33 -29.20
C PRO A 51 8.79 9.61 -30.02
N VAL A 52 9.61 10.57 -29.58
CA VAL A 52 10.93 10.91 -30.17
C VAL A 52 12.05 10.66 -29.15
N ALA A 53 13.15 10.06 -29.60
CA ALA A 53 14.37 9.74 -28.84
C ALA A 53 15.25 10.98 -28.54
N VAL A 54 15.90 11.00 -27.37
CA VAL A 54 16.68 12.14 -26.83
C VAL A 54 18.20 11.95 -27.01
N ASN A 55 18.89 13.03 -27.44
CA ASN A 55 20.36 13.15 -27.47
C ASN A 55 20.85 14.11 -26.36
N ALA A 56 22.02 13.80 -25.79
CA ALA A 56 22.54 14.27 -24.51
C ALA A 56 23.13 15.71 -24.48
N ALA A 57 22.57 16.69 -25.20
CA ALA A 57 23.08 18.07 -25.23
C ALA A 57 22.10 19.18 -24.77
N ASP A 58 20.83 18.86 -24.51
CA ASP A 58 19.77 19.87 -24.23
C ASP A 58 19.36 20.00 -22.74
N ILE A 59 20.32 19.87 -21.81
CA ILE A 59 20.01 19.90 -20.36
C ILE A 59 19.59 21.29 -19.84
N ASP A 60 19.69 22.37 -20.65
CA ASP A 60 19.45 23.74 -20.16
C ASP A 60 18.11 24.39 -20.59
N ASN A 61 17.21 23.66 -21.26
CA ASN A 61 15.84 24.15 -21.56
C ASN A 61 14.84 23.00 -21.76
N ALA A 62 14.92 21.96 -20.94
CA ALA A 62 13.93 20.90 -20.96
C ALA A 62 12.65 21.37 -20.24
N PRO A 63 11.45 21.28 -20.86
CA PRO A 63 10.24 21.23 -20.05
C PRO A 63 10.43 20.07 -19.07
N VAL A 64 10.13 20.31 -17.80
CA VAL A 64 9.98 19.21 -16.84
C VAL A 64 8.82 18.37 -17.37
N THR A 65 9.13 17.39 -18.20
CA THR A 65 8.25 16.25 -18.42
C THR A 65 8.13 15.61 -17.05
N PHE A 66 7.03 15.92 -16.36
CA PHE A 66 6.42 14.94 -15.49
C PHE A 66 6.15 13.73 -16.38
N GLN A 67 7.12 12.81 -16.46
CA GLN A 67 6.76 11.43 -16.63
C GLN A 67 6.03 11.09 -15.34
N PRO A 68 4.71 10.83 -15.34
CA PRO A 68 4.20 9.91 -14.38
C PRO A 68 4.92 8.60 -14.70
N ASN A 69 6.07 8.38 -14.09
CA ASN A 69 6.46 7.03 -13.76
C ASN A 69 5.39 6.58 -12.76
N ALA A 70 4.21 6.25 -13.26
CA ALA A 70 3.24 5.45 -12.55
C ALA A 70 3.91 4.07 -12.47
N VAL A 71 4.90 3.98 -11.59
CA VAL A 71 5.52 2.73 -11.21
C VAL A 71 4.35 1.92 -10.66
N SER A 72 3.87 0.97 -11.46
CA SER A 72 2.75 0.13 -11.05
C SER A 72 3.10 -0.55 -9.74
N PHE A 73 2.11 -0.87 -8.91
CA PHE A 73 2.36 -1.61 -7.67
C PHE A 73 3.14 -2.92 -7.92
N ALA A 74 2.96 -3.54 -9.09
CA ALA A 74 3.72 -4.71 -9.52
C ALA A 74 5.24 -4.47 -9.61
N ALA A 75 5.68 -3.27 -9.98
CA ALA A 75 7.10 -2.93 -10.00
C ALA A 75 7.68 -2.80 -8.58
N PHE A 76 6.89 -2.35 -7.61
CA PHE A 76 7.27 -2.44 -6.20
C PHE A 76 7.32 -3.90 -5.74
N GLN A 77 6.35 -4.74 -6.09
CA GLN A 77 6.37 -6.16 -5.72
C GLN A 77 7.57 -6.95 -6.26
N ALA A 78 8.19 -6.51 -7.36
CA ALA A 78 9.35 -7.16 -7.97
C ALA A 78 10.70 -6.80 -7.31
N ALA A 79 10.73 -5.76 -6.49
CA ALA A 79 11.94 -5.33 -5.81
C ALA A 79 12.10 -6.02 -4.44
N ASP A 80 13.34 -6.14 -3.99
CA ASP A 80 13.65 -6.59 -2.64
C ASP A 80 13.56 -5.42 -1.65
N TRP A 81 12.77 -5.57 -0.59
CA TRP A 81 12.51 -4.55 0.43
C TRP A 81 12.79 -5.03 1.84
N LEU A 82 13.47 -6.17 2.00
CA LEU A 82 13.76 -6.70 3.33
C LEU A 82 15.25 -6.60 3.64
N VAL A 83 15.54 -6.37 4.91
CA VAL A 83 16.87 -6.52 5.50
C VAL A 83 16.96 -7.84 6.26
N ASP A 84 18.17 -8.22 6.69
CA ASP A 84 18.41 -9.45 7.43
C ASP A 84 18.30 -9.29 8.95
N SER A 85 18.30 -8.05 9.47
CA SER A 85 18.23 -7.79 10.90
C SER A 85 17.20 -6.72 11.27
N GLN A 86 16.54 -6.90 12.41
CA GLN A 86 15.58 -5.93 12.94
C GLN A 86 16.29 -4.62 13.37
N SER A 87 17.56 -4.67 13.77
CA SER A 87 18.35 -3.48 14.07
C SER A 87 18.50 -2.57 12.85
N ASP A 88 18.76 -3.15 11.68
CA ASP A 88 18.92 -2.37 10.44
C ASP A 88 17.58 -1.73 10.03
N ALA A 89 16.49 -2.48 10.14
CA ALA A 89 15.14 -1.96 9.86
C ALA A 89 14.76 -0.83 10.83
N THR A 90 14.95 -1.03 12.14
CA THR A 90 14.51 -0.08 13.16
C THR A 90 15.32 1.21 13.19
N ALA A 91 16.62 1.16 12.88
CA ALA A 91 17.47 2.35 12.82
C ALA A 91 17.02 3.36 11.74
N ALA A 92 16.45 2.86 10.64
CA ALA A 92 16.01 3.68 9.51
C ALA A 92 14.50 3.96 9.51
N ARG A 93 13.73 3.37 10.43
CA ARG A 93 12.28 3.52 10.43
C ARG A 93 11.88 4.97 10.76
N PRO A 94 11.14 5.65 9.88
CA PRO A 94 10.68 7.01 10.15
C PRO A 94 9.73 7.01 11.34
N ASN A 95 9.69 8.13 12.07
CA ASN A 95 8.62 8.38 13.03
C ASN A 95 7.32 8.79 12.30
N MET A 96 6.24 8.95 13.07
CA MET A 96 4.93 9.18 12.47
C MET A 96 4.85 10.49 11.68
N LYS A 97 5.46 11.55 12.19
CA LYS A 97 5.50 12.84 11.51
C LYS A 97 6.28 12.75 10.21
N GLU A 98 7.47 12.15 10.24
CA GLU A 98 8.32 12.00 9.06
C GLU A 98 7.62 11.20 7.95
N PHE A 99 6.98 10.08 8.29
CA PHE A 99 6.25 9.28 7.30
C PHE A 99 5.06 10.04 6.71
N MET A 100 4.28 10.73 7.54
CA MET A 100 3.14 11.52 7.06
C MET A 100 3.57 12.70 6.19
N ASP A 101 4.62 13.43 6.59
CA ASP A 101 5.15 14.57 5.82
C ASP A 101 5.67 14.11 4.45
N ALA A 102 6.32 12.94 4.38
CA ALA A 102 6.87 12.40 3.14
C ALA A 102 5.80 11.82 2.19
N THR A 103 4.66 11.38 2.72
CA THR A 103 3.67 10.59 1.94
C THR A 103 2.31 11.26 1.78
N GLY A 104 1.99 12.27 2.60
CA GLY A 104 0.64 12.81 2.72
C GLY A 104 -0.37 11.84 3.35
N ALA A 105 0.08 10.72 3.92
CA ALA A 105 -0.80 9.74 4.55
C ALA A 105 -1.53 10.33 5.77
N SER A 106 -2.77 9.90 5.99
CA SER A 106 -3.48 10.18 7.25
C SER A 106 -2.78 9.48 8.42
N ALA A 107 -2.96 10.01 9.63
CA ALA A 107 -2.39 9.40 10.84
C ALA A 107 -2.82 7.93 11.01
N ALA A 108 -4.06 7.58 10.63
CA ALA A 108 -4.55 6.21 10.67
C ALA A 108 -3.81 5.30 9.68
N ASN A 109 -3.65 5.73 8.42
CA ASN A 109 -2.90 4.94 7.42
C ASN A 109 -1.43 4.81 7.81
N ALA A 110 -0.85 5.89 8.27
CA ALA A 110 0.53 5.94 8.65
C ALA A 110 0.80 5.02 9.86
N SER A 111 -0.04 5.05 10.90
CA SER A 111 0.07 4.17 12.06
C SER A 111 -0.04 2.70 11.67
N GLU A 112 -1.00 2.36 10.80
CA GLU A 112 -1.17 1.01 10.29
C GLU A 112 0.05 0.53 9.48
N LEU A 113 0.56 1.36 8.56
CA LEU A 113 1.70 1.01 7.72
C LEU A 113 3.01 0.92 8.51
N LEU A 114 3.24 1.80 9.49
CA LEU A 114 4.46 1.73 10.30
C LEU A 114 4.43 0.58 11.31
N TYR A 115 3.30 0.38 12.00
CA TYR A 115 3.24 -0.46 13.20
C TYR A 115 2.13 -1.51 13.14
N GLY A 116 0.94 -1.14 12.69
CA GLY A 116 -0.26 -1.99 12.76
C GLY A 116 -0.12 -3.30 12.00
N VAL A 117 0.44 -3.26 10.78
CA VAL A 117 0.63 -4.47 9.96
C VAL A 117 1.71 -5.39 10.48
N ILE A 118 2.62 -4.91 11.33
CA ILE A 118 3.71 -5.72 11.91
C ILE A 118 3.27 -6.40 13.20
N GLY A 119 2.58 -5.67 14.08
CA GLY A 119 2.16 -6.17 15.39
C GLY A 119 3.35 -6.68 16.22
N SER A 120 3.25 -7.91 16.74
CA SER A 120 4.30 -8.54 17.56
C SER A 120 5.41 -9.23 16.75
N ASN A 121 5.41 -9.12 15.42
CA ASN A 121 6.44 -9.71 14.58
C ASN A 121 7.70 -8.84 14.52
N ALA A 122 8.82 -9.40 14.07
CA ALA A 122 9.97 -8.59 13.70
C ALA A 122 9.64 -7.73 12.47
N ASP A 123 10.00 -6.45 12.55
CA ASP A 123 9.98 -5.57 11.38
C ASP A 123 11.32 -5.74 10.66
N LEU A 124 11.30 -6.37 9.49
CA LEU A 124 12.49 -6.59 8.65
C LEU A 124 12.42 -5.78 7.35
N ARG A 125 11.56 -4.76 7.29
CA ARG A 125 11.41 -3.91 6.10
C ARG A 125 12.55 -2.89 6.03
N ASP A 126 13.14 -2.74 4.86
CA ASP A 126 14.20 -1.76 4.57
C ASP A 126 13.61 -0.36 4.49
N TRP A 127 13.48 0.28 5.66
CA TRP A 127 12.90 1.61 5.76
C TRP A 127 13.74 2.70 5.06
N SER A 128 15.05 2.53 4.95
CA SER A 128 15.89 3.45 4.17
C SER A 128 15.50 3.42 2.69
N LYS A 129 15.34 2.22 2.14
CA LYS A 129 14.93 2.03 0.74
C LYS A 129 13.47 2.42 0.50
N ILE A 130 12.58 2.12 1.44
CA ILE A 130 11.17 2.51 1.35
C ILE A 130 11.03 4.04 1.33
N MET A 131 11.68 4.73 2.25
CA MET A 131 11.55 6.19 2.38
C MET A 131 12.26 6.98 1.28
N SER A 132 13.26 6.39 0.64
CA SER A 132 13.91 6.97 -0.55
C SER A 132 13.23 6.59 -1.87
N SER A 133 12.19 5.75 -1.83
CA SER A 133 11.45 5.36 -3.03
C SER A 133 10.58 6.49 -3.57
N GLY A 134 10.19 6.39 -4.85
CA GLY A 134 9.26 7.34 -5.46
C GLY A 134 7.83 7.27 -4.91
N ASN A 135 7.48 6.23 -4.15
CA ASN A 135 6.18 6.09 -3.48
C ASN A 135 6.34 5.23 -2.21
N PRO A 136 6.64 5.85 -1.05
CA PRO A 136 6.90 5.10 0.18
C PRO A 136 5.69 4.31 0.72
N ILE A 137 4.46 4.70 0.35
CA ILE A 137 3.25 3.93 0.73
C ILE A 137 3.26 2.59 0.01
N ASP A 138 3.41 2.58 -1.31
CA ASP A 138 3.41 1.35 -2.10
C ASP A 138 4.65 0.50 -1.84
N ALA A 139 5.81 1.12 -1.63
CA ALA A 139 7.01 0.40 -1.18
C ALA A 139 6.81 -0.27 0.18
N ALA A 140 6.22 0.41 1.17
CA ALA A 140 5.92 -0.17 2.47
C ALA A 140 4.94 -1.35 2.38
N ARG A 141 3.91 -1.22 1.54
CA ARG A 141 2.93 -2.31 1.28
C ARG A 141 3.59 -3.51 0.61
N ALA A 142 4.44 -3.29 -0.40
CA ALA A 142 5.19 -4.35 -1.06
C ALA A 142 6.17 -5.04 -0.10
N ALA A 143 6.84 -4.28 0.76
CA ALA A 143 7.72 -4.81 1.80
C ALA A 143 6.97 -5.66 2.82
N THR A 144 5.78 -5.21 3.27
CA THR A 144 4.91 -6.01 4.14
C THR A 144 4.48 -7.32 3.47
N ARG A 145 4.08 -7.27 2.19
CA ARG A 145 3.76 -8.47 1.41
C ARG A 145 4.94 -9.43 1.38
N GLN A 146 6.12 -8.90 1.06
CA GLN A 146 7.35 -9.70 0.94
C GLN A 146 7.71 -10.34 2.28
N LEU A 147 7.65 -9.60 3.39
CA LEU A 147 7.91 -10.11 4.73
C LEU A 147 7.06 -11.35 5.03
N TYR A 148 5.74 -11.21 4.88
CA TYR A 148 4.79 -12.28 5.20
C TYR A 148 4.72 -13.40 4.17
N ASN A 149 5.43 -13.27 3.05
CA ASN A 149 5.58 -14.34 2.07
C ASN A 149 7.04 -14.82 1.93
N SER A 150 7.93 -14.41 2.83
CA SER A 150 9.33 -14.83 2.87
C SER A 150 9.57 -16.03 3.81
N ASP A 151 10.79 -16.54 3.78
CA ASP A 151 11.35 -17.54 4.69
C ASP A 151 12.08 -16.93 5.90
N LYS A 152 12.05 -15.60 6.07
CA LYS A 152 12.71 -14.92 7.18
C LYS A 152 12.04 -15.27 8.52
N GLU A 153 12.85 -15.29 9.58
CA GLU A 153 12.37 -15.47 10.96
C GLU A 153 11.78 -14.16 11.51
N TYR A 154 10.51 -13.90 11.20
CA TYR A 154 9.79 -12.73 11.70
C TYR A 154 8.76 -13.04 12.78
N ALA A 155 8.30 -14.29 12.86
CA ALA A 155 7.10 -14.64 13.58
C ALA A 155 7.24 -14.36 15.08
N LEU A 156 6.42 -13.45 15.60
CA LEU A 156 6.23 -13.20 17.03
C LEU A 156 7.51 -12.89 17.83
N VAL A 157 8.57 -12.35 17.20
CA VAL A 157 9.84 -12.01 17.86
C VAL A 157 9.69 -11.03 19.03
N ASN A 158 8.69 -10.15 18.97
CA ASN A 158 8.39 -9.19 20.05
C ASN A 158 7.30 -9.70 21.00
N HIS A 159 6.91 -10.97 20.92
CA HIS A 159 5.96 -11.58 21.86
C HIS A 159 6.63 -11.92 23.19
N ALA A 160 5.90 -11.84 24.30
CA ALA A 160 6.45 -12.06 25.65
C ALA A 160 7.06 -13.47 25.85
N ASP A 161 6.52 -14.47 25.15
CA ASP A 161 7.02 -15.84 25.20
C ASP A 161 8.22 -16.10 24.28
N TYR A 162 8.64 -15.16 23.44
CA TYR A 162 9.75 -15.37 22.49
C TYR A 162 11.04 -15.76 23.21
N GLY A 163 11.73 -16.79 22.69
CA GLY A 163 12.94 -17.35 23.29
C GLY A 163 12.71 -18.20 24.55
N THR A 164 11.46 -18.37 24.99
CA THR A 164 11.10 -19.26 26.11
C THR A 164 10.67 -20.64 25.61
N VAL A 165 10.61 -21.61 26.51
CA VAL A 165 10.09 -22.96 26.21
C VAL A 165 8.62 -22.96 25.77
N ARG A 166 7.84 -21.93 26.14
CA ARG A 166 6.43 -21.79 25.76
C ARG A 166 6.25 -21.29 24.33
N PHE A 167 7.29 -20.72 23.73
CA PHE A 167 7.20 -20.08 22.42
C PHE A 167 6.65 -21.01 21.33
N VAL A 168 7.04 -22.29 21.36
CA VAL A 168 6.61 -23.28 20.38
C VAL A 168 5.08 -23.45 20.40
N ASP A 169 4.50 -23.52 21.60
CA ASP A 169 3.05 -23.62 21.78
C ASP A 169 2.37 -22.32 21.36
N THR A 170 2.89 -21.17 21.78
CA THR A 170 2.39 -19.84 21.39
C THR A 170 2.37 -19.66 19.87
N LEU A 171 3.42 -20.08 19.17
CA LEU A 171 3.51 -20.02 17.73
C LEU A 171 2.50 -20.95 17.05
N ALA A 172 2.34 -22.18 17.56
CA ALA A 172 1.35 -23.12 17.04
C ALA A 172 -0.09 -22.59 17.22
N GLU A 173 -0.42 -22.06 18.39
CA GLU A 173 -1.73 -21.46 18.70
C GLU A 173 -2.04 -20.23 17.85
N SER A 174 -1.00 -19.48 17.46
CA SER A 174 -1.09 -18.32 16.58
C SER A 174 -1.06 -18.68 15.09
N SER A 175 -1.06 -19.97 14.76
CA SER A 175 -0.99 -20.46 13.37
C SER A 175 -2.26 -21.21 12.97
N LEU A 176 -2.51 -21.26 11.66
CA LEU A 176 -3.64 -22.00 11.07
C LEU A 176 -3.66 -23.48 11.43
N SER A 177 -2.51 -24.08 11.75
CA SER A 177 -2.41 -25.48 12.20
C SER A 177 -3.20 -25.79 13.47
N SER A 178 -3.47 -24.77 14.29
CA SER A 178 -4.31 -24.89 15.50
C SER A 178 -5.79 -24.55 15.28
N LYS A 179 -6.20 -24.29 14.04
CA LYS A 179 -7.56 -23.81 13.69
C LYS A 179 -8.26 -24.77 12.74
N THR A 180 -9.59 -24.79 12.82
CA THR A 180 -10.42 -25.42 11.79
C THR A 180 -10.54 -24.47 10.61
N VAL A 181 -9.77 -24.71 9.54
CA VAL A 181 -9.79 -23.91 8.33
C VAL A 181 -10.96 -24.33 7.43
N LEU A 182 -11.85 -23.39 7.12
CA LEU A 182 -13.02 -23.60 6.26
C LEU A 182 -12.69 -23.36 4.79
N SER A 183 -11.90 -22.32 4.52
CA SER A 183 -11.44 -21.96 3.18
C SER A 183 -10.11 -21.20 3.25
N ARG A 184 -9.35 -21.20 2.15
CA ARG A 184 -8.14 -20.39 2.01
C ARG A 184 -8.02 -19.89 0.58
N SER A 185 -7.71 -18.60 0.43
CA SER A 185 -7.40 -17.96 -0.85
C SER A 185 -6.25 -16.98 -0.65
N GLY A 186 -5.09 -17.28 -1.26
CA GLY A 186 -3.87 -16.50 -1.06
C GLY A 186 -3.49 -16.32 0.41
N ASN A 187 -3.35 -15.05 0.81
CA ASN A 187 -3.05 -14.63 2.18
C ASN A 187 -4.30 -14.41 3.05
N PHE A 188 -5.43 -15.02 2.69
CA PHE A 188 -6.66 -15.00 3.49
C PHE A 188 -7.16 -16.41 3.77
N ALA A 189 -7.70 -16.61 4.99
CA ALA A 189 -8.32 -17.87 5.40
C ALA A 189 -9.57 -17.61 6.23
N ASP A 190 -10.65 -18.34 5.95
CA ASP A 190 -11.79 -18.43 6.85
C ASP A 190 -11.54 -19.52 7.87
N ILE A 191 -11.63 -19.19 9.16
CA ILE A 191 -11.53 -20.15 10.26
C ILE A 191 -12.86 -20.24 11.00
N ALA A 192 -13.21 -21.44 11.46
CA ALA A 192 -14.37 -21.64 12.31
C ALA A 192 -14.08 -21.07 13.72
N THR A 193 -15.03 -20.31 14.26
CA THR A 193 -14.98 -19.74 15.61
C THR A 193 -16.11 -20.24 16.51
N GLY A 194 -16.98 -21.10 15.97
CA GLY A 194 -18.15 -21.69 16.61
C GLY A 194 -18.84 -22.65 15.64
N ALA A 195 -19.99 -23.20 16.01
CA ALA A 195 -20.71 -24.18 15.18
C ALA A 195 -21.08 -23.65 13.79
N ASP A 196 -21.51 -22.38 13.72
CA ASP A 196 -21.95 -21.71 12.49
C ASP A 196 -21.30 -20.32 12.29
N THR A 197 -20.24 -20.01 13.05
CA THR A 197 -19.55 -18.73 12.96
C THR A 197 -18.17 -18.90 12.35
N ARG A 198 -17.81 -17.96 11.47
CA ARG A 198 -16.49 -17.89 10.84
C ARG A 198 -15.87 -16.51 11.01
N THR A 199 -14.56 -16.46 10.98
CA THR A 199 -13.79 -15.23 10.89
C THR A 199 -12.80 -15.34 9.73
N THR A 200 -12.75 -14.31 8.89
CA THR A 200 -11.74 -14.18 7.85
C THR A 200 -10.48 -13.56 8.45
N MET A 201 -9.35 -14.22 8.27
CA MET A 201 -8.04 -13.82 8.79
C MET A 201 -7.10 -13.50 7.62
N ALA A 202 -6.32 -12.44 7.76
CA ALA A 202 -5.08 -12.28 7.00
C ALA A 202 -4.02 -13.22 7.57
N VAL A 203 -3.32 -13.95 6.70
CA VAL A 203 -2.38 -15.01 7.06
C VAL A 203 -1.09 -14.92 6.24
N SER A 204 0.03 -15.27 6.85
CA SER A 204 1.31 -15.38 6.14
C SER A 204 1.36 -16.63 5.25
N SER A 205 2.41 -16.73 4.42
CA SER A 205 2.71 -17.94 3.64
C SER A 205 2.89 -19.18 4.52
N THR A 206 3.51 -19.02 5.69
CA THR A 206 3.75 -20.07 6.70
C THR A 206 2.49 -20.45 7.48
N GLY A 207 1.39 -19.71 7.31
CA GLY A 207 0.13 -19.93 8.01
C GLY A 207 0.03 -19.25 9.38
N LEU A 208 0.94 -18.33 9.72
CA LEU A 208 0.80 -17.47 10.89
C LEU A 208 -0.43 -16.58 10.71
N LEU A 209 -1.27 -16.48 11.73
CA LEU A 209 -2.39 -15.55 11.78
C LEU A 209 -1.86 -14.14 12.03
N LEU A 210 -2.15 -13.20 11.14
CA LEU A 210 -1.64 -11.83 11.22
C LEU A 210 -2.66 -10.90 11.88
N ARG A 211 -3.90 -10.92 11.39
CA ARG A 211 -4.99 -10.03 11.81
C ARG A 211 -6.34 -10.54 11.31
N GLY A 212 -7.42 -10.22 12.01
CA GLY A 212 -8.78 -10.37 11.46
C GLY A 212 -9.01 -9.39 10.30
N ALA A 213 -9.43 -9.90 9.14
CA ALA A 213 -9.59 -9.10 7.92
C ALA A 213 -10.85 -8.24 7.90
N GLY A 214 -11.76 -8.44 8.87
CA GLY A 214 -13.09 -7.83 8.91
C GLY A 214 -14.18 -8.78 8.44
N SER A 215 -15.42 -8.30 8.43
CA SER A 215 -16.63 -9.08 8.09
C SER A 215 -17.36 -8.58 6.84
N THR A 216 -16.84 -7.52 6.20
CA THR A 216 -17.37 -6.94 4.96
C THR A 216 -16.28 -6.93 3.89
N GLN A 217 -16.66 -6.91 2.62
CA GLN A 217 -15.71 -6.92 1.50
C GLN A 217 -14.77 -5.71 1.56
N GLU A 218 -15.29 -4.52 1.90
CA GLU A 218 -14.52 -3.29 2.00
C GLU A 218 -13.45 -3.37 3.11
N GLN A 219 -13.76 -4.02 4.24
CA GLN A 219 -12.80 -4.24 5.31
C GLN A 219 -11.71 -5.23 4.90
N ILE A 220 -12.09 -6.29 4.18
CA ILE A 220 -11.16 -7.29 3.67
C ILE A 220 -10.22 -6.65 2.64
N GLU A 221 -10.75 -5.88 1.68
CA GLU A 221 -9.97 -5.12 0.70
C GLU A 221 -9.06 -4.09 1.38
N ARG A 222 -9.53 -3.44 2.44
CA ARG A 222 -8.71 -2.52 3.23
C ARG A 222 -7.53 -3.25 3.88
N THR A 223 -7.77 -4.44 4.41
CA THR A 223 -6.73 -5.29 4.99
C THR A 223 -5.75 -5.76 3.91
N ALA A 224 -6.27 -6.20 2.76
CA ALA A 224 -5.44 -6.59 1.61
C ALA A 224 -4.55 -5.43 1.15
N TRP A 225 -5.13 -4.23 1.05
CA TRP A 225 -4.39 -3.02 0.71
C TRP A 225 -3.26 -2.78 1.72
N LEU A 226 -3.54 -2.79 3.03
CA LEU A 226 -2.54 -2.54 4.08
C LEU A 226 -1.35 -3.50 4.01
N PHE A 227 -1.62 -4.79 3.77
CA PHE A 227 -0.59 -5.82 3.70
C PHE A 227 0.07 -5.94 2.31
N GLY A 228 -0.43 -5.21 1.30
CA GLY A 228 -0.01 -5.41 -0.08
C GLY A 228 -0.44 -6.77 -0.67
N PHE A 229 -1.43 -7.42 -0.06
CA PHE A 229 -1.98 -8.68 -0.55
C PHE A 229 -2.98 -8.45 -1.68
N ASP A 230 -3.24 -9.50 -2.44
CA ASP A 230 -4.35 -9.53 -3.38
C ASP A 230 -5.63 -9.78 -2.59
N ALA A 231 -6.67 -8.96 -2.82
CA ALA A 231 -7.96 -9.17 -2.18
C ALA A 231 -8.55 -10.51 -2.67
N PRO A 232 -9.14 -11.33 -1.79
CA PRO A 232 -9.84 -12.52 -2.21
C PRO A 232 -11.05 -12.12 -3.04
N GLU A 233 -11.31 -12.85 -4.13
CA GLU A 233 -12.56 -12.67 -4.89
C GLU A 233 -13.75 -12.90 -3.96
N ALA A 234 -14.75 -12.02 -4.04
CA ALA A 234 -15.98 -12.19 -3.30
C ALA A 234 -16.60 -13.54 -3.66
N ALA A 235 -16.90 -14.37 -2.65
CA ALA A 235 -17.63 -15.61 -2.89
C ALA A 235 -18.99 -15.26 -3.52
N ALA A 236 -19.19 -15.71 -4.76
CA ALA A 236 -20.44 -15.55 -5.51
C ALA A 236 -21.59 -16.34 -4.89
#